data_AF-A0A3N4NG21-F1
#
_entry.id   AF-A0A3N4NG21-F1
#
_cell.length_a   1.000
_cell.length_b   1.000
_cell.length_c   1.000
_cell.angle_alpha   90.00
_cell.angle_beta   90.00
_cell.angle_gamma   90.00
#
_symmetry.space_group_name_H-M   'P 1'
#
loop_
_entity.id
_entity.type
_entity.pdbx_description
1 polymer ?
#
loop_
_entity_poly.entity_id
_entity_poly.type
_entity_poly.pdbx_seq_one_letter_code
_entity_poly.pdbx_strand_id
1 'polypeptide(L)'
;MEMMAAMNIFLIALLIFTVLLVWSRNWKRKQAYLEHIKSKPDTFEWISKNLTGVEIKDLKAVADRFGLPMLQAKQLIDFYRQNHQAK
;
A
#
# COMPACT_ATOMS: atom_id res chain seq x y z
N MET A 1 -1.34 -40.58 -21.67
CA MET A 1 -1.75 -39.17 -21.84
C MET A 1 -2.24 -38.55 -20.53
N GLU A 2 -3.04 -39.28 -19.73
CA GLU A 2 -3.49 -38.91 -18.38
C GLU A 2 -2.37 -38.43 -17.42
N MET A 3 -1.27 -39.17 -17.33
CA MET A 3 -0.17 -38.86 -16.39
C MET A 3 0.58 -37.56 -16.77
N MET A 4 0.70 -37.27 -18.07
CA MET A 4 1.28 -36.01 -18.56
C MET A 4 0.34 -34.82 -18.32
N ALA A 5 -0.98 -35.02 -18.47
CA ALA A 5 -1.98 -34.00 -18.17
C ALA A 5 -2.02 -33.66 -16.66
N ALA A 6 -1.98 -34.68 -15.80
CA ALA A 6 -1.93 -34.50 -14.34
C ALA A 6 -0.66 -33.75 -13.90
N MET A 7 0.49 -34.10 -14.45
CA MET A 7 1.75 -33.40 -14.17
C MET A 7 1.71 -31.95 -14.63
N ASN A 8 1.12 -31.67 -15.80
CA ASN A 8 0.99 -30.31 -16.31
C ASN A 8 0.08 -29.45 -15.42
N ILE A 9 -1.05 -30.00 -14.97
CA ILE A 9 -1.96 -29.33 -14.01
C ILE A 9 -1.24 -29.03 -12.70
N PHE A 10 -0.47 -30.00 -12.18
CA PHE A 10 0.31 -29.81 -10.96
C PHE A 10 1.35 -28.68 -11.11
N LEU A 11 2.06 -28.64 -12.24
CA LEU A 11 3.04 -27.57 -12.53
C LEU A 11 2.37 -26.19 -12.64
N ILE A 12 1.21 -26.09 -13.29
CA ILE A 12 0.44 -24.85 -13.38
C ILE A 12 -0.01 -24.40 -11.99
N ALA A 13 -0.52 -25.31 -11.16
CA ALA A 13 -0.93 -25.01 -9.79
C ALA A 13 0.25 -24.52 -8.93
N LEU A 14 1.43 -25.13 -9.07
CA LEU A 14 2.66 -24.72 -8.40
C LEU A 14 3.11 -23.32 -8.84
N LEU A 15 3.01 -23.01 -10.14
CA LEU A 15 3.30 -21.68 -10.68
C LEU A 15 2.36 -20.61 -10.11
N ILE A 16 1.06 -20.88 -10.11
CA ILE A 16 0.07 -19.95 -9.53
C ILE A 16 0.36 -19.74 -8.04
N PHE A 17 0.62 -20.82 -7.29
CA PHE A 17 0.92 -20.75 -5.86
C PHE A 17 2.17 -19.92 -5.56
N THR A 18 3.25 -20.09 -6.32
CA THR A 18 4.49 -19.31 -6.14
C THR A 18 4.28 -17.82 -6.43
N VAL A 19 3.54 -17.47 -7.49
CA VAL A 19 3.18 -16.07 -7.79
C VAL A 19 2.34 -15.46 -6.67
N LEU A 20 1.35 -16.19 -6.16
CA LEU A 20 0.50 -15.74 -5.04
C LEU A 20 1.32 -15.53 -3.76
N LEU A 21 2.27 -16.41 -3.45
CA LEU A 21 3.16 -16.25 -2.29
C LEU A 21 4.04 -15.01 -2.40
N VAL A 22 4.65 -14.78 -3.57
CA VAL A 22 5.48 -13.58 -3.81
C VAL A 22 4.63 -12.32 -3.70
N TRP A 23 3.43 -12.33 -4.29
CA TRP A 23 2.50 -11.21 -4.21
C TRP A 23 2.08 -10.92 -2.77
N SER A 24 1.67 -11.94 -2.01
CA SER A 24 1.30 -11.82 -0.59
C SER A 24 2.44 -11.26 0.26
N ARG A 25 3.68 -11.75 0.06
CA ARG A 25 4.85 -11.27 0.81
C ARG A 25 5.20 -9.83 0.48
N ASN A 26 5.10 -9.43 -0.79
CA ASN A 26 5.32 -8.04 -1.18
C ASN A 26 4.22 -7.11 -0.66
N TRP A 27 2.98 -7.61 -0.60
CA TRP A 27 1.85 -6.84 -0.11
C TRP A 27 1.95 -6.55 1.39
N LYS A 28 2.36 -7.56 2.20
CA LYS A 28 2.64 -7.36 3.63
C LYS A 28 3.72 -6.31 3.89
N ARG A 29 4.81 -6.30 3.10
CA ARG A 29 5.86 -5.27 3.23
C ARG A 29 5.34 -3.87 2.93
N LYS A 30 4.53 -3.72 1.88
CA LYS A 30 3.91 -2.44 1.53
C LYS A 30 2.92 -1.96 2.59
N GLN A 31 2.17 -2.86 3.21
CA GLN A 31 1.27 -2.52 4.32
C GLN A 31 2.04 -2.12 5.59
N ALA A 32 3.07 -2.88 5.97
CA ALA A 32 3.88 -2.59 7.14
C ALA A 32 4.58 -1.22 7.05
N TYR A 33 5.01 -0.80 5.86
CA TYR A 33 5.57 0.54 5.65
C TYR A 33 4.55 1.65 5.86
N LEU A 34 3.31 1.43 5.39
CA LEU A 34 2.20 2.36 5.55
C LEU A 34 1.77 2.46 7.02
N GLU A 35 1.68 1.33 7.72
CA GLU A 35 1.43 1.30 9.17
C GLU A 35 2.53 1.99 9.96
N HIS A 36 3.79 1.76 9.59
CA HIS A 36 4.92 2.44 10.23
C HIS A 36 4.86 3.96 10.04
N ILE A 37 4.53 4.45 8.85
CA ILE A 37 4.34 5.89 8.59
C ILE A 37 3.14 6.44 9.36
N LYS A 38 2.03 5.70 9.40
CA LYS A 38 0.84 6.03 10.22
C LYS A 38 1.07 5.99 11.72
N SER A 39 2.10 5.30 12.21
CA SER A 39 2.41 5.24 13.64
C SER A 39 3.28 6.40 14.12
N LYS A 40 3.92 7.12 13.19
CA LYS A 40 4.84 8.22 13.52
C LYS A 40 4.09 9.54 13.70
N PRO A 41 4.22 10.22 14.85
CA PRO A 41 3.59 11.50 15.09
C PRO A 41 4.09 12.59 14.12
N ASP A 42 5.38 12.55 13.74
CA ASP A 42 5.99 13.46 12.77
C ASP A 42 5.28 13.46 11.40
N THR A 43 4.74 12.30 11.00
CA THR A 43 3.97 12.17 9.76
C THR A 43 2.72 13.03 9.82
N PHE A 44 1.97 12.97 10.93
CA PHE A 44 0.74 13.75 11.10
C PHE A 44 1.04 15.24 11.17
N GLU A 45 2.10 15.64 11.88
CA GLU A 45 2.50 17.04 11.97
C GLU A 45 2.92 17.60 10.60
N TRP A 46 3.65 16.82 9.82
CA TRP A 46 4.02 17.22 8.47
C TRP A 46 2.79 17.32 7.55
N ILE A 47 1.87 16.35 7.61
CA ILE A 47 0.64 16.38 6.83
C ILE A 47 -0.23 17.58 7.23
N SER A 48 -0.40 17.87 8.52
CA SER A 48 -1.21 19.02 8.97
C SER A 48 -0.69 20.35 8.44
N LYS A 49 0.63 20.50 8.34
CA LYS A 49 1.29 21.74 7.90
C LYS A 49 1.36 21.91 6.39
N ASN A 50 1.34 20.81 5.64
CA ASN A 50 1.56 20.82 4.18
C ASN A 50 0.30 20.54 3.35
N LEU A 51 -0.81 20.11 3.95
CA LEU A 51 -2.08 19.98 3.24
C LEU A 51 -2.61 21.35 2.83
N THR A 52 -2.64 21.59 1.53
CA THR A 52 -3.15 22.84 0.93
C THR A 52 -4.65 22.80 0.66
N GLY A 53 -5.30 21.63 0.83
CA GLY A 53 -6.71 21.41 0.53
C GLY A 53 -6.97 21.06 -0.93
N VAL A 54 -5.94 21.10 -1.78
CA VAL A 54 -6.00 20.71 -3.19
C VAL A 54 -5.59 19.24 -3.32
N GLU A 55 -6.57 18.36 -3.50
CA GLU A 55 -6.38 16.88 -3.45
C GLU A 55 -5.21 16.41 -4.31
N ILE A 56 -5.06 16.90 -5.54
CA ILE A 56 -4.01 16.47 -6.48
C ILE A 56 -2.62 16.91 -6.01
N LYS A 57 -2.47 18.15 -5.53
CA LYS A 57 -1.18 18.66 -5.03
C LYS A 57 -0.78 17.95 -3.75
N ASP A 58 -1.74 17.77 -2.86
CA ASP A 58 -1.55 17.10 -1.57
C ASP A 58 -1.15 15.63 -1.76
N LEU A 59 -1.82 14.92 -2.69
CA LEU A 59 -1.46 13.55 -3.04
C LEU A 59 -0.04 13.43 -3.56
N LYS A 60 0.36 14.34 -4.46
CA LYS A 60 1.70 14.33 -5.04
C LYS A 60 2.75 14.65 -3.97
N ALA A 61 2.51 15.65 -3.14
CA ALA A 61 3.42 16.03 -2.06
C ALA A 61 3.63 14.89 -1.05
N VAL A 62 2.56 14.19 -0.66
CA VAL A 62 2.64 13.03 0.25
C VAL A 62 3.32 11.84 -0.43
N ALA A 63 2.99 11.55 -1.69
CA ALA A 63 3.63 10.47 -2.43
C ALA A 63 5.14 10.69 -2.57
N ASP A 64 5.57 11.91 -2.95
CA ASP A 64 6.98 12.27 -3.11
C ASP A 64 7.72 12.27 -1.76
N ARG A 65 7.11 12.82 -0.70
CA ARG A 65 7.75 12.91 0.63
C ARG A 65 7.98 11.56 1.28
N PHE A 66 6.99 10.66 1.20
CA PHE A 66 7.01 9.38 1.89
C PHE A 66 7.39 8.21 0.97
N GLY A 67 7.69 8.47 -0.32
CA GLY A 67 8.00 7.42 -1.30
C GLY A 67 6.86 6.42 -1.48
N LEU A 68 5.61 6.86 -1.28
CA LEU A 68 4.43 6.01 -1.29
C LEU A 68 3.81 5.99 -2.69
N PRO A 69 3.29 4.84 -3.16
CA PRO A 69 2.44 4.82 -4.33
C PRO A 69 1.18 5.65 -4.08
N MET A 70 0.65 6.25 -5.14
CA MET A 70 -0.41 7.26 -5.09
C MET A 70 -1.65 6.79 -4.32
N LEU A 71 -2.02 5.51 -4.45
CA LEU A 71 -3.13 4.91 -3.70
C LEU A 71 -2.91 4.94 -2.18
N GLN A 72 -1.67 4.69 -1.72
CA GLN A 72 -1.31 4.69 -0.31
C GLN A 72 -1.19 6.10 0.25
N ALA A 73 -0.69 7.05 -0.56
CA ALA A 73 -0.69 8.47 -0.21
C ALA A 73 -2.13 8.96 0.00
N LYS A 74 -3.07 8.58 -0.88
CA LYS A 74 -4.50 8.87 -0.68
C LYS A 74 -5.04 8.28 0.62
N GLN A 75 -4.80 6.99 0.87
CA GLN A 75 -5.22 6.34 2.12
C GLN A 75 -4.66 7.03 3.38
N LEU A 76 -3.46 7.60 3.30
CA LEU A 76 -2.83 8.32 4.41
C LEU A 76 -3.50 9.69 4.64
N ILE A 77 -3.79 10.43 3.56
CA ILE A 77 -4.50 11.72 3.63
C ILE A 77 -5.93 11.51 4.12
N ASP A 78 -6.64 10.51 3.61
CA ASP A 78 -8.00 10.20 4.03
C ASP A 78 -8.04 9.80 5.52
N PHE A 79 -7.09 8.98 5.97
CA PHE A 79 -6.94 8.64 7.39
C PHE A 79 -6.69 9.87 8.26
N TYR A 80 -5.83 10.79 7.79
CA TYR A 80 -5.57 12.05 8.48
C TYR A 80 -6.83 12.91 8.57
N ARG A 81 -7.54 13.11 7.44
CA ARG A 81 -8.76 13.92 7.38
C ARG A 81 -9.85 13.38 8.30
N GLN A 82 -10.03 12.05 8.34
CA GLN A 82 -10.98 11.40 9.24
C GLN A 82 -10.62 11.61 10.72
N ASN A 83 -9.35 11.45 11.11
CA ASN A 83 -8.93 11.66 12.49
C ASN A 83 -8.94 13.13 12.91
N HIS A 84 -8.70 14.05 11.98
CA HIS A 84 -8.73 15.50 12.25
C HIS A 84 -10.15 16.08 12.31
N GLN A 85 -11.12 15.48 11.62
CA GLN A 85 -12.54 15.86 11.74
C GLN A 85 -13.24 15.25 12.96
N ALA A 86 -12.66 14.23 13.58
CA ALA A 86 -13.17 13.61 14.79
C ALA A 86 -12.79 14.36 16.09
N LYS A 87 -12.14 15.51 15.98
CA LYS A 87 -11.67 16.34 17.08
C LYS A 87 -12.20 17.77 16.92
#